data_AF-A0A9E0ZUJ7-F1
#
_entry.id   AF-A0A9E0ZUJ7-F1
#
_cell.length_a   1.000
_cell.length_b   1.000
_cell.length_c   1.000
_cell.angle_alpha   90.00
_cell.angle_beta   90.00
_cell.angle_gamma   90.00
#
_symmetry.space_group_name_H-M   'P 1'
#
loop_
_entity.id
_entity.type
_entity.pdbx_description
1 polymer ?
#
loop_
_entity_poly.entity_id
_entity_poly.type
_entity_poly.pdbx_seq_one_letter_code
_entity_poly.pdbx_strand_id
1 'polypeptide(L)'
;MLEEILQYNKEFVESKAYEKYAASKYPNKKLAILSCMDTRLTELLPAALGLKNGDAKIIKNAGGIIADPFGSVMRSLLIAVHTLGVEHILVIGHTDCGVQGLDSEAVMQKMRDNGISEESIEMMKYCRPDFDKWLCGFHKVESSVENSVNLIRKHPLIPDKVQVCGYVIDATTGKLNPVI
;
A
#
# COMPACT_ATOMS: atom_id res chain seq x y z
N MET A 1 -8.02 -8.66 -23.37
CA MET A 1 -7.60 -7.89 -22.17
C MET A 1 -6.90 -6.57 -22.49
N LEU A 2 -5.65 -6.51 -22.97
CA LEU A 2 -4.97 -5.21 -23.17
C LEU A 2 -5.67 -4.35 -24.24
N GLU A 3 -6.06 -4.96 -25.35
CA GLU A 3 -6.80 -4.27 -26.42
C GLU A 3 -8.14 -3.71 -25.91
N GLU A 4 -8.86 -4.48 -25.10
CA GLU A 4 -10.11 -4.03 -24.45
C GLU A 4 -9.88 -2.82 -23.54
N ILE A 5 -8.79 -2.81 -22.75
CA ILE A 5 -8.42 -1.67 -21.89
C ILE A 5 -8.16 -0.42 -22.74
N LEU A 6 -7.40 -0.56 -23.83
CA LEU A 6 -7.07 0.56 -24.73
C LEU A 6 -8.31 1.08 -25.46
N GLN A 7 -9.19 0.19 -25.90
CA GLN A 7 -10.44 0.54 -26.55
C GLN A 7 -11.37 1.29 -25.58
N TYR A 8 -11.56 0.79 -24.36
CA TYR A 8 -12.34 1.48 -23.33
C TYR A 8 -11.74 2.85 -22.98
N ASN A 9 -10.41 2.95 -22.87
CA ASN A 9 -9.74 4.22 -22.59
C ASN A 9 -9.98 5.27 -23.68
N LYS A 10 -9.96 4.86 -24.95
CA LYS A 10 -10.28 5.74 -26.07
C LYS A 10 -11.69 6.31 -25.94
N GLU A 11 -12.68 5.45 -25.71
CA GLU A 11 -14.08 5.85 -25.51
C GLU A 11 -14.27 6.76 -24.29
N PHE A 12 -13.56 6.46 -23.20
CA PHE A 12 -13.56 7.27 -21.97
C PHE A 12 -13.05 8.70 -22.19
N VAL A 13 -12.04 8.87 -23.05
CA VAL A 13 -11.49 10.18 -23.42
C VAL A 13 -12.40 10.91 -24.41
N GLU A 14 -12.88 10.23 -25.45
CA GLU A 14 -13.76 10.82 -26.48
C GLU A 14 -15.08 11.32 -25.88
N SER A 15 -15.64 10.58 -24.92
CA SER A 15 -16.85 10.96 -24.18
C SER A 15 -16.62 12.00 -23.08
N LYS A 16 -15.36 12.43 -22.84
CA LYS A 16 -14.96 13.32 -21.74
C LYS A 16 -15.39 12.84 -20.36
N ALA A 17 -15.55 11.53 -20.17
CA ALA A 17 -15.95 10.94 -18.89
C ALA A 17 -14.93 11.20 -17.76
N TYR A 18 -13.71 11.66 -18.10
CA TYR A 18 -12.68 12.08 -17.14
C TYR A 18 -13.01 13.38 -16.39
N GLU A 19 -13.87 14.26 -16.92
CA GLU A 19 -14.11 15.58 -16.33
C GLU A 19 -14.65 15.51 -14.89
N LYS A 20 -15.47 14.49 -14.59
CA LYS A 20 -15.99 14.25 -13.22
C LYS A 20 -14.91 13.87 -12.21
N TYR A 21 -13.71 13.51 -12.66
CA TYR A 21 -12.56 13.19 -11.81
C TYR A 21 -11.52 14.33 -11.77
N ALA A 22 -11.82 15.53 -12.28
CA ALA A 22 -10.89 16.65 -12.18
C ALA A 22 -10.52 16.93 -10.72
N ALA A 23 -9.22 16.95 -10.41
CA ALA A 23 -8.70 17.17 -9.07
C ALA A 23 -7.30 17.78 -9.10
N SER A 24 -6.92 18.46 -8.02
CA SER A 24 -5.57 18.98 -7.83
C SER A 24 -4.57 17.85 -7.54
N LYS A 25 -3.30 18.08 -7.85
CA LYS A 25 -2.20 17.20 -7.40
C LYS A 25 -1.97 17.27 -5.89
N TYR A 26 -2.54 18.25 -5.18
CA TYR A 26 -2.44 18.36 -3.72
C TYR A 26 -3.69 17.75 -3.06
N PRO A 27 -3.54 16.94 -1.99
CA PRO A 27 -4.66 16.28 -1.34
C PRO A 27 -5.51 17.27 -0.53
N ASN A 28 -6.80 17.40 -0.86
CA ASN A 28 -7.71 18.37 -0.22
C ASN A 28 -7.83 18.17 1.30
N LYS A 29 -7.75 16.92 1.77
CA LYS A 29 -7.83 16.57 3.19
C LYS A 29 -6.46 16.49 3.87
N LYS A 30 -5.38 16.89 3.18
CA LYS A 30 -3.99 16.78 3.66
C LYS A 30 -3.65 15.37 4.18
N LEU A 31 -4.18 14.36 3.50
CA LEU A 31 -4.18 12.97 3.95
C LEU A 31 -3.32 12.09 3.03
N ALA A 32 -2.51 11.22 3.62
CA ALA A 32 -1.94 10.05 2.96
C ALA A 32 -2.44 8.75 3.61
N ILE A 33 -2.64 7.72 2.81
CA ILE A 33 -3.08 6.39 3.23
C ILE A 33 -2.10 5.37 2.66
N LEU A 34 -1.52 4.56 3.53
CA LEU A 34 -0.84 3.32 3.18
C LEU A 34 -1.81 2.15 3.39
N SER A 35 -2.05 1.35 2.37
CA SER A 35 -2.92 0.16 2.48
C SER A 35 -2.46 -0.99 1.57
N CYS A 36 -3.12 -2.14 1.68
CA CYS A 36 -2.79 -3.33 0.89
C CYS A 36 -3.23 -3.17 -0.57
N MET A 37 -2.50 -3.76 -1.51
CA MET A 37 -2.85 -3.88 -2.93
C MET A 37 -4.05 -4.80 -3.23
N ASP A 38 -4.73 -5.31 -2.20
CA ASP A 38 -5.91 -6.16 -2.32
C ASP A 38 -6.95 -5.54 -3.26
N THR A 39 -7.48 -6.37 -4.16
CA THR A 39 -8.41 -5.96 -5.21
C THR A 39 -9.75 -5.51 -4.64
N ARG A 40 -10.17 -6.06 -3.50
CA ARG A 40 -11.40 -5.66 -2.78
C ARG A 40 -11.32 -4.21 -2.30
N LEU A 41 -10.12 -3.70 -2.03
CA LEU A 41 -9.89 -2.36 -1.49
C LEU A 41 -9.72 -1.28 -2.56
N THR A 42 -9.91 -1.58 -3.85
CA THR A 42 -9.78 -0.55 -4.90
C THR A 42 -10.88 0.50 -4.78
N GLU A 43 -12.13 0.07 -4.63
CA GLU A 43 -13.27 0.98 -4.44
C GLU A 43 -13.77 1.00 -2.99
N LEU A 44 -13.70 -0.13 -2.28
CA LEU A 44 -14.21 -0.23 -0.90
C LEU A 44 -13.50 0.74 0.05
N LEU A 45 -12.17 0.85 -0.04
CA LEU A 45 -11.39 1.71 0.85
C LEU A 45 -11.77 3.19 0.75
N PRO A 46 -11.74 3.84 -0.44
CA PRO A 46 -12.16 5.23 -0.54
C PRO A 46 -13.66 5.41 -0.21
N ALA A 47 -14.53 4.47 -0.59
CA ALA A 47 -15.95 4.54 -0.29
C ALA A 47 -16.24 4.49 1.21
N ALA A 48 -15.64 3.53 1.93
CA ALA A 48 -15.82 3.34 3.38
C ALA A 48 -15.30 4.52 4.20
N LEU A 49 -14.30 5.24 3.69
CA LEU A 49 -13.74 6.44 4.33
C LEU A 49 -14.42 7.74 3.87
N GLY A 50 -15.39 7.67 2.96
CA GLY A 50 -16.06 8.86 2.40
C GLY A 50 -15.13 9.77 1.61
N LEU A 51 -14.10 9.20 0.97
CA LEU A 51 -13.12 9.94 0.18
C LEU A 51 -13.62 10.17 -1.25
N LYS A 52 -13.31 11.36 -1.78
CA LYS A 52 -13.52 11.73 -3.18
C LYS A 52 -12.19 11.82 -3.91
N ASN A 53 -12.24 11.88 -5.24
CA ASN A 53 -11.02 12.07 -6.02
C ASN A 53 -10.32 13.38 -5.61
N GLY A 54 -9.00 13.31 -5.40
CA GLY A 54 -8.21 14.44 -4.91
C GLY A 54 -8.15 14.62 -3.40
N ASP A 55 -8.88 13.84 -2.58
CA ASP A 55 -8.88 14.04 -1.13
C ASP A 55 -7.61 13.53 -0.45
N ALA A 56 -7.02 12.44 -0.95
CA ALA A 56 -5.92 11.75 -0.29
C ALA A 56 -4.88 11.21 -1.29
N LYS A 57 -3.67 10.99 -0.79
CA LYS A 57 -2.64 10.18 -1.46
C LYS A 57 -2.77 8.74 -1.01
N ILE A 58 -3.02 7.81 -1.93
CA ILE A 58 -3.19 6.39 -1.60
C ILE A 58 -1.98 5.62 -2.14
N ILE A 59 -1.22 5.03 -1.23
CA ILE A 59 -0.05 4.20 -1.50
C ILE A 59 -0.46 2.75 -1.22
N LYS A 60 -0.31 1.86 -2.20
CA LYS A 60 -0.67 0.44 -2.06
C LYS A 60 0.51 -0.47 -2.38
N ASN A 61 0.74 -1.48 -1.54
CA ASN A 61 1.67 -2.58 -1.80
C ASN A 61 1.16 -3.88 -1.15
N ALA A 62 1.85 -4.99 -1.36
CA ALA A 62 1.50 -6.26 -0.72
C ALA A 62 1.50 -6.10 0.82
N GLY A 63 0.35 -6.32 1.45
CA GLY A 63 0.18 -6.22 2.90
C GLY A 63 0.03 -4.81 3.48
N GLY A 64 0.25 -3.74 2.70
CA GLY A 64 0.20 -2.37 3.23
C GLY A 64 1.32 -2.08 4.24
N ILE A 65 2.51 -2.63 4.00
CA ILE A 65 3.62 -2.63 4.97
C ILE A 65 4.76 -1.72 4.52
N ILE A 66 5.58 -1.29 5.48
CA ILE A 66 6.89 -0.66 5.21
C ILE A 66 7.98 -1.69 5.49
N ALA A 67 8.48 -2.32 4.42
CA ALA A 67 9.54 -3.33 4.52
C ALA A 67 10.92 -2.73 4.80
N ASP A 68 11.17 -1.51 4.33
CA ASP A 68 12.45 -0.82 4.44
C ASP A 68 12.20 0.65 4.82
N PRO A 69 12.84 1.18 5.88
CA PRO A 69 12.73 2.59 6.27
C PRO A 69 13.22 3.58 5.19
N PHE A 70 14.03 3.14 4.23
CA PHE A 70 14.48 3.91 3.07
C PHE A 70 13.83 3.45 1.76
N GLY A 71 12.84 2.54 1.85
CA GLY A 71 12.13 2.00 0.71
C GLY A 71 11.17 2.98 0.03
N SER A 72 10.57 2.53 -1.08
CA SER A 72 9.66 3.32 -1.92
C SER A 72 8.44 3.87 -1.17
N VAL A 73 7.88 3.10 -0.22
CA VAL A 73 6.75 3.55 0.60
C VAL A 73 7.14 4.74 1.47
N MET A 74 8.26 4.64 2.21
CA MET A 74 8.71 5.75 3.05
C MET A 74 9.08 6.97 2.23
N ARG A 75 9.80 6.79 1.12
CA ARG A 75 10.07 7.87 0.16
C ARG A 75 8.80 8.58 -0.29
N SER A 76 7.73 7.82 -0.57
CA SER A 76 6.44 8.39 -1.01
C SER A 76 5.76 9.18 0.09
N LEU A 77 5.78 8.69 1.34
CA LEU A 77 5.25 9.41 2.50
C LEU A 77 6.04 10.71 2.77
N LEU A 78 7.37 10.68 2.67
CA LEU A 78 8.22 11.86 2.84
C LEU A 78 7.89 12.94 1.80
N ILE A 79 7.75 12.57 0.52
CA ILE A 79 7.34 13.50 -0.54
C ILE A 79 5.92 14.02 -0.27
N ALA A 80 5.00 13.16 0.17
CA ALA A 80 3.63 13.56 0.48
C ALA A 80 3.59 14.63 1.59
N VAL A 81 4.38 14.46 2.64
CA VAL A 81 4.49 15.40 3.76
C VAL A 81 5.20 16.68 3.33
N HIS A 82 6.44 16.59 2.82
CA HIS A 82 7.31 17.75 2.61
C HIS A 82 6.98 18.55 1.36
N THR A 83 6.38 17.92 0.35
CA THR A 83 6.16 18.56 -0.96
C THR A 83 4.68 18.70 -1.31
N LEU A 84 3.82 17.81 -0.80
CA LEU A 84 2.40 17.78 -1.18
C LEU A 84 1.46 18.22 -0.05
N GLY A 85 1.99 18.64 1.11
CA GLY A 85 1.20 19.25 2.18
C GLY A 85 0.36 18.29 3.00
N VAL A 86 0.78 17.01 3.09
CA VAL A 86 0.13 16.03 3.97
C VAL A 86 0.47 16.31 5.44
N GLU A 87 -0.57 16.29 6.27
CA GLU A 87 -0.50 16.47 7.73
C GLU A 87 -0.97 15.22 8.50
N HIS A 88 -1.73 14.33 7.84
CA HIS A 88 -2.24 13.08 8.42
C HIS A 88 -1.84 11.88 7.58
N ILE A 89 -1.36 10.82 8.23
CA ILE A 89 -1.02 9.54 7.62
C ILE A 89 -1.86 8.44 8.28
N LEU A 90 -2.56 7.64 7.48
CA LEU A 90 -3.26 6.44 7.94
C LEU A 90 -2.57 5.20 7.39
N VAL A 91 -2.26 4.25 8.27
CA VAL A 91 -1.86 2.89 7.88
C VAL A 91 -3.07 1.99 8.07
N ILE A 92 -3.56 1.41 6.98
CA ILE A 92 -4.79 0.62 6.97
C ILE A 92 -4.49 -0.78 6.42
N GLY A 93 -4.30 -1.72 7.34
CA GLY A 93 -4.32 -3.16 7.03
C GLY A 93 -5.75 -3.66 6.82
N HIS A 94 -5.94 -4.93 6.46
CA HIS A 94 -7.27 -5.51 6.32
C HIS A 94 -7.38 -6.95 6.79
N THR A 95 -8.61 -7.37 7.12
CA THR A 95 -8.93 -8.77 7.43
C THR A 95 -8.74 -9.67 6.21
N ASP A 96 -8.44 -10.96 6.44
CA ASP A 96 -8.28 -11.95 5.37
C ASP A 96 -7.25 -11.52 4.30
N CYS A 97 -6.08 -11.06 4.77
CA CYS A 97 -5.02 -10.60 3.89
C CYS A 97 -4.26 -11.79 3.30
N GLY A 98 -4.14 -11.85 1.97
CA GLY A 98 -3.44 -12.96 1.29
C GLY A 98 -1.95 -13.06 1.57
N VAL A 99 -1.33 -12.02 2.17
CA VAL A 99 0.05 -12.11 2.66
C VAL A 99 0.11 -12.54 4.13
N GLN A 100 -1.01 -12.65 4.84
CA GLN A 100 -0.99 -13.13 6.21
C GLN A 100 -0.60 -14.60 6.23
N GLY A 101 0.47 -14.94 6.95
CA GLY A 101 1.01 -16.30 6.98
C GLY A 101 1.67 -16.75 5.68
N LEU A 102 2.00 -15.83 4.77
CA LEU A 102 2.74 -16.17 3.55
C LEU A 102 4.15 -16.66 3.90
N ASP A 103 4.42 -17.90 3.50
CA ASP A 103 5.71 -18.56 3.65
C ASP A 103 6.62 -18.27 2.46
N SER A 104 7.86 -17.83 2.72
CA SER A 104 8.82 -17.49 1.68
C SER A 104 9.21 -18.70 0.84
N GLU A 105 9.31 -19.90 1.45
CA GLU A 105 9.68 -21.11 0.73
C GLU A 105 8.59 -21.53 -0.26
N ALA A 106 7.32 -21.47 0.16
CA ALA A 106 6.19 -21.68 -0.74
C ALA A 106 6.17 -20.69 -1.93
N VAL A 107 6.59 -19.44 -1.72
CA VAL A 107 6.70 -18.45 -2.81
C VAL A 107 7.87 -18.77 -3.74
N MET A 108 9.03 -19.12 -3.20
CA MET A 108 10.20 -19.51 -3.99
C MET A 108 9.93 -20.78 -4.80
N GLN A 109 9.19 -21.75 -4.24
CA GLN A 109 8.77 -22.93 -4.99
C GLN A 109 7.90 -22.54 -6.19
N LYS A 110 6.97 -21.60 -6.03
CA LYS A 110 6.20 -21.09 -7.17
C LYS A 110 7.10 -20.37 -8.19
N MET A 111 8.15 -19.68 -7.75
CA MET A 111 9.12 -19.07 -8.69
C MET A 111 9.83 -20.15 -9.51
N ARG A 112 10.27 -21.24 -8.87
CA ARG A 112 10.84 -22.42 -9.56
C ARG A 112 9.86 -23.02 -10.56
N ASP A 113 8.62 -23.23 -10.15
CA ASP A 113 7.59 -23.82 -11.02
C ASP A 113 7.29 -22.93 -12.24
N ASN A 114 7.54 -21.62 -12.12
CA ASN A 114 7.47 -20.64 -13.22
C ASN A 114 8.78 -20.50 -14.01
N GLY A 115 9.75 -21.40 -13.80
CA GLY A 115 10.99 -21.48 -14.59
C GLY A 115 12.12 -20.57 -14.12
N ILE A 116 12.05 -19.99 -12.92
CA ILE A 116 13.19 -19.24 -12.35
C ILE A 116 14.26 -20.23 -11.87
N SER A 117 15.51 -20.00 -12.26
CA SER A 117 16.63 -20.87 -11.89
C SER A 117 17.00 -20.72 -10.42
N GLU A 118 17.47 -21.81 -9.80
CA GLU A 118 18.00 -21.78 -8.44
C GLU A 118 19.16 -20.78 -8.29
N GLU A 119 20.03 -20.70 -9.30
CA GLU A 119 21.12 -19.71 -9.33
C GLU A 119 20.59 -18.26 -9.18
N SER A 120 19.45 -17.95 -9.82
CA SER A 120 18.83 -16.63 -9.69
C SER A 120 18.29 -16.39 -8.28
N ILE A 121 17.68 -17.39 -7.65
CA ILE A 121 17.16 -17.30 -6.29
C ILE A 121 18.32 -17.15 -5.28
N GLU A 122 19.37 -17.94 -5.42
CA GLU A 122 20.57 -17.88 -4.58
C GLU A 122 21.28 -16.52 -4.72
N MET A 123 21.41 -16.00 -5.95
CA MET A 123 21.94 -14.66 -6.19
C MET A 123 21.11 -13.59 -5.46
N MET A 124 19.79 -13.69 -5.46
CA MET A 124 18.93 -12.73 -4.75
C MET A 124 19.07 -12.83 -3.24
N LYS A 125 19.18 -14.05 -2.67
CA LYS A 125 19.48 -14.26 -1.25
C LYS A 125 20.84 -13.70 -0.85
N TYR A 126 21.84 -13.82 -1.72
CA TYR A 126 23.16 -13.24 -1.51
C TYR A 126 23.12 -11.70 -1.50
N CYS A 127 22.43 -11.10 -2.48
CA CYS A 127 22.31 -9.63 -2.59
C CYS A 127 21.45 -9.01 -1.49
N ARG A 128 20.48 -9.75 -0.94
CA ARG A 128 19.60 -9.30 0.13
C ARG A 128 19.64 -10.32 1.28
N PRO A 129 20.47 -10.10 2.32
CA PRO A 129 20.64 -11.06 3.41
C PRO A 129 19.35 -11.40 4.18
N ASP A 130 18.34 -10.53 4.14
CA ASP A 130 17.02 -10.74 4.74
C ASP A 130 15.94 -11.14 3.72
N PHE A 131 16.32 -11.69 2.56
CA PHE A 131 15.41 -12.01 1.45
C PHE A 131 14.20 -12.83 1.87
N ASP A 132 14.40 -13.88 2.68
CA ASP A 132 13.31 -14.72 3.17
C ASP A 132 12.33 -13.90 4.01
N LYS A 133 12.83 -13.06 4.92
CA LYS A 133 12.00 -12.18 5.75
C LYS A 133 11.28 -11.11 4.91
N TRP A 134 11.95 -10.59 3.88
CA TRP A 134 11.38 -9.60 2.97
C TRP A 134 10.23 -10.18 2.12
N LEU A 135 10.32 -11.46 1.76
CA LEU A 135 9.31 -12.18 0.99
C LEU A 135 8.19 -12.73 1.87
N CYS A 136 8.51 -13.09 3.12
CA CYS A 136 7.55 -13.50 4.12
C CYS A 136 6.54 -12.39 4.40
N GLY A 137 5.32 -12.81 4.70
CA GLY A 137 4.29 -11.91 5.15
C GLY A 137 4.36 -11.60 6.64
N PHE A 138 3.20 -11.31 7.22
CA PHE A 138 3.04 -11.09 8.66
C PHE A 138 2.13 -12.15 9.28
N HIS A 139 2.30 -12.40 10.59
CA HIS A 139 1.43 -13.34 11.31
C HIS A 139 0.09 -12.72 11.70
N LYS A 140 0.11 -11.45 12.13
CA LYS A 140 -1.06 -10.71 12.62
C LYS A 140 -1.10 -9.33 11.98
N VAL A 141 -2.25 -8.95 11.42
CA VAL A 141 -2.42 -7.69 10.69
C VAL A 141 -2.27 -6.48 11.62
N GLU A 142 -2.80 -6.55 12.83
CA GLU A 142 -2.71 -5.47 13.82
C GLU A 142 -1.24 -5.17 14.16
N SER A 143 -0.44 -6.21 14.41
CA SER A 143 1.00 -6.05 14.68
C SER A 143 1.75 -5.47 13.48
N SER A 144 1.36 -5.83 12.25
CA SER A 144 1.93 -5.26 11.03
C SER A 144 1.64 -3.77 10.88
N VAL A 145 0.40 -3.37 11.18
CA VAL A 145 -0.04 -1.97 11.22
C VAL A 145 0.72 -1.20 12.31
N GLU A 146 0.78 -1.73 13.53
CA GLU A 146 1.54 -1.13 14.64
C GLU A 146 3.01 -0.90 14.28
N ASN A 147 3.67 -1.90 13.69
CA ASN A 147 5.05 -1.79 13.26
C ASN A 147 5.26 -0.67 12.23
N SER A 148 4.38 -0.61 11.22
CA SER A 148 4.46 0.42 10.18
C SER A 148 4.17 1.82 10.74
N VAL A 149 3.18 1.98 11.61
CA VAL A 149 2.88 3.26 12.29
C VAL A 149 4.07 3.71 13.13
N ASN A 150 4.63 2.81 13.94
CA ASN A 150 5.77 3.12 14.80
C ASN A 150 7.02 3.48 13.99
N LEU A 151 7.25 2.81 12.85
CA LEU A 151 8.35 3.14 11.94
C LEU A 151 8.19 4.56 11.40
N ILE A 152 7.00 4.93 10.90
CA ILE A 152 6.73 6.29 10.39
C ILE A 152 6.93 7.32 11.51
N ARG A 153 6.32 7.11 12.69
CA ARG A 153 6.40 8.04 13.84
C ARG A 153 7.85 8.25 14.32
N LYS A 154 8.70 7.22 14.25
CA LYS A 154 10.11 7.28 14.68
C LYS A 154 11.06 7.70 13.56
N HIS A 155 10.57 7.87 12.33
CA HIS A 155 11.44 8.18 11.20
C HIS A 155 11.96 9.63 11.33
N PRO A 156 13.29 9.87 11.33
CA PRO A 156 13.86 11.18 11.66
C PRO A 156 13.52 12.29 10.67
N LEU A 157 13.04 11.92 9.47
CA LEU A 157 12.58 12.87 8.44
C LEU A 157 11.06 13.10 8.44
N ILE A 158 10.31 12.49 9.35
CA ILE A 158 8.88 12.78 9.55
C ILE A 158 8.76 13.80 10.69
N PRO A 159 8.20 15.00 10.46
CA PRO A 159 8.02 15.99 11.52
C PRO A 159 7.01 15.53 12.59
N ASP A 160 7.29 15.82 13.87
CA ASP A 160 6.43 15.43 15.01
C ASP A 160 4.98 15.93 14.93
N LYS A 161 4.74 17.01 14.18
CA LYS A 161 3.39 17.55 13.94
C LYS A 161 2.52 16.67 13.04
N VAL A 162 3.11 15.74 12.29
CA VAL A 162 2.37 14.85 11.38
C VAL A 162 1.68 13.78 12.21
N GLN A 163 0.36 13.71 12.11
CA GLN A 163 -0.42 12.68 12.80
C GLN A 163 -0.35 11.37 12.04
N VAL A 164 -0.03 10.28 12.72
CA VAL A 164 0.05 8.94 12.12
C VAL A 164 -0.83 8.01 12.92
N CYS A 165 -1.80 7.34 12.31
CA CYS A 165 -2.73 6.42 12.97
C CYS A 165 -2.84 5.09 12.22
N GLY A 166 -3.18 4.02 12.93
CA GLY A 166 -3.28 2.65 12.42
C GLY A 166 -4.69 2.07 12.57
N TYR A 167 -5.17 1.42 11.51
CA TYR A 167 -6.47 0.76 11.47
C TYR A 167 -6.43 -0.59 10.74
N VAL A 168 -7.43 -1.43 11.00
CA VAL A 168 -7.75 -2.62 10.21
C VAL A 168 -9.15 -2.44 9.61
N ILE A 169 -9.23 -2.43 8.29
CA ILE A 169 -10.51 -2.44 7.57
C ILE A 169 -11.00 -3.89 7.37
N ASP A 170 -12.27 -4.14 7.63
CA ASP A 170 -12.91 -5.39 7.26
C ASP A 170 -13.09 -5.45 5.74
N ALA A 171 -12.45 -6.42 5.08
CA ALA A 171 -12.41 -6.51 3.62
C ALA A 171 -13.76 -6.84 2.95
N THR A 172 -14.78 -7.21 3.75
CA THR A 172 -16.12 -7.53 3.26
C THR A 172 -17.10 -6.37 3.48
N THR A 173 -17.03 -5.73 4.64
CA THR A 173 -18.02 -4.72 5.08
C THR A 173 -17.50 -3.30 5.00
N GLY A 174 -16.18 -3.10 4.94
CA GLY A 174 -15.55 -1.78 5.02
C GLY A 174 -15.47 -1.20 6.43
N LYS A 175 -15.89 -1.94 7.47
CA LYS A 175 -15.80 -1.47 8.86
C LYS A 175 -14.34 -1.20 9.25
N LEU A 176 -14.06 -0.01 9.75
CA LEU A 176 -12.74 0.39 10.20
C LEU A 176 -12.59 0.16 11.70
N ASN A 177 -11.63 -0.66 12.11
CA ASN A 177 -11.32 -0.93 13.52
C ASN A 177 -9.99 -0.26 13.91
N PRO A 178 -9.94 0.56 14.97
CA PRO A 178 -8.71 1.22 15.40
C PRO A 178 -7.70 0.23 15.97
N VAL A 179 -6.41 0.54 15.75
CA VAL A 179 -5.28 -0.21 16.31
C VAL A 179 -4.41 0.72 17.19
N ILE A 180 -3.94 1.85 16.63
CA ILE A 180 -2.96 2.75 17.29
C ILE A 180 -3.01 4.19 16.75
#